data_AF-A0A0A2DPH5-F1
#
_entry.id   AF-A0A0A2DPH5-F1
#
_cell.length_a   1.000
_cell.length_b   1.000
_cell.length_c   1.000
_cell.angle_alpha   90.00
_cell.angle_beta   90.00
_cell.angle_gamma   90.00
#
_symmetry.space_group_name_H-M   'P 1'
#
loop_
_entity.id
_entity.type
_entity.pdbx_description
1 polymer ?
#
loop_
_entity_poly.entity_id
_entity_poly.type
_entity_poly.pdbx_seq_one_letter_code
_entity_poly.pdbx_strand_id
1 'polypeptide(L)'
;MKKKKTFFAAALLACTLGLSGCGIFGPSYASKMDAISYGAKKNDVLRQLRSMKSSLQGTEFYKDKEGKVIETLVYRHTQYEGSNLLITYTYLIFQDGLLVEKKIMSDTASQGYKPAVPTPEVQTTK
;
A
#
# COMPACT_ATOMS: atom_id res chain seq x y z
N MET A 1 12.42 59.10 -36.89
CA MET A 1 12.32 59.34 -35.44
C MET A 1 10.90 59.71 -35.06
N LYS A 2 10.19 58.88 -34.28
CA LYS A 2 9.27 59.26 -33.19
C LYS A 2 8.71 57.97 -32.56
N LYS A 3 8.56 58.04 -31.24
CA LYS A 3 8.49 56.94 -30.26
C LYS A 3 7.04 56.49 -29.98
N LYS A 4 6.94 55.37 -29.24
CA LYS A 4 5.90 54.94 -28.24
C LYS A 4 4.94 53.87 -28.79
N LYS A 5 5.07 52.60 -28.35
CA LYS A 5 4.66 51.97 -27.07
C LYS A 5 3.14 52.02 -26.87
N THR A 6 2.48 50.88 -27.10
CA THR A 6 1.22 50.52 -26.47
C THR A 6 1.12 49.01 -26.24
N PHE A 7 1.21 48.64 -24.96
CA PHE A 7 0.47 47.61 -24.21
C PHE A 7 0.37 46.19 -24.83
N PHE A 8 1.09 45.18 -24.32
CA PHE A 8 0.76 44.40 -23.10
C PHE A 8 -0.75 44.16 -22.92
N ALA A 9 -1.32 43.18 -23.63
CA ALA A 9 -2.57 42.49 -23.23
C ALA A 9 -2.91 41.33 -24.19
N ALA A 10 -2.15 40.23 -24.17
CA ALA A 10 -2.58 38.98 -24.83
C ALA A 10 -1.96 37.72 -24.19
N ALA A 11 -1.58 37.77 -22.91
CA ALA A 11 -0.96 36.64 -22.20
C ALA A 11 -1.72 36.24 -20.92
N LEU A 12 -2.99 36.65 -20.79
CA LEU A 12 -3.79 36.47 -19.56
C LEU A 12 -5.14 35.81 -19.80
N LEU A 13 -5.27 34.99 -20.85
CA LEU A 13 -6.51 34.27 -21.16
C LEU A 13 -6.26 32.84 -21.71
N ALA A 14 -5.24 32.16 -21.19
CA ALA A 14 -4.98 30.75 -21.48
C ALA A 14 -4.62 29.92 -20.23
N CYS A 15 -5.03 30.36 -19.04
CA CYS A 15 -4.82 29.60 -17.78
C CYS A 15 -6.10 28.96 -17.24
N THR A 16 -7.22 29.00 -17.96
CA THR A 16 -8.54 28.63 -17.41
C THR A 16 -9.22 27.43 -18.07
N LEU A 17 -8.57 26.73 -19.00
CA LEU A 17 -9.10 25.50 -19.61
C LEU A 17 -8.02 24.42 -19.63
N GLY A 18 -7.85 23.74 -18.51
CA GLY A 18 -6.88 22.65 -18.34
C GLY A 18 -6.72 22.15 -16.90
N LEU A 19 -7.20 22.95 -15.93
CA LEU A 19 -7.50 22.51 -14.56
C LEU A 19 -8.90 21.88 -14.49
N SER A 20 -9.31 21.11 -15.50
CA SER A 20 -10.22 19.99 -15.23
C SER A 20 -9.41 19.00 -14.43
N GLY A 21 -9.44 19.16 -13.10
CA GLY A 21 -8.68 18.35 -12.17
C GLY A 21 -8.91 16.89 -12.50
N CYS A 22 -7.90 16.24 -13.08
CA CYS A 22 -7.69 14.83 -12.85
C CYS A 22 -7.63 14.72 -11.34
N GLY A 23 -8.74 14.32 -10.73
CA GLY A 23 -8.79 14.03 -9.31
C GLY A 23 -7.58 13.16 -9.03
N ILE A 24 -6.65 13.67 -8.25
CA ILE A 24 -5.49 12.92 -7.81
C ILE A 24 -6.06 11.90 -6.83
N PHE A 25 -6.67 10.85 -7.37
CA PHE A 25 -6.96 9.64 -6.65
C PHE A 25 -5.59 9.08 -6.29
N GLY A 26 -5.14 9.39 -5.07
CA GLY A 26 -3.95 8.77 -4.53
C GLY A 26 -4.09 7.24 -4.65
N PRO A 27 -2.99 6.52 -4.90
CA PRO A 27 -3.06 5.07 -5.10
C PRO A 27 -3.75 4.42 -3.91
N SER A 28 -4.70 3.53 -4.22
CA SER A 28 -5.44 2.76 -3.23
C SER A 28 -4.49 1.94 -2.36
N TYR A 29 -4.93 1.52 -1.17
CA TYR A 29 -4.13 0.67 -0.28
C TYR A 29 -3.61 -0.59 -1.01
N ALA A 30 -4.46 -1.23 -1.82
CA ALA A 30 -4.08 -2.37 -2.65
C ALA A 30 -2.96 -2.02 -3.65
N SER A 31 -3.09 -0.89 -4.36
CA SER A 31 -2.05 -0.43 -5.31
C SER A 31 -0.70 -0.17 -4.63
N LYS A 32 -0.70 0.42 -3.43
CA LYS A 32 0.54 0.62 -2.66
C LYS A 32 1.15 -0.70 -2.19
N MET A 33 0.31 -1.68 -1.84
CA MET A 33 0.77 -3.00 -1.46
C MET A 33 1.37 -3.75 -2.65
N ASP A 34 0.81 -3.61 -3.85
CA ASP A 34 1.32 -4.23 -5.08
C ASP A 34 2.65 -3.64 -5.54
N ALA A 35 2.96 -2.40 -5.16
CA ALA A 35 4.27 -1.81 -5.39
C ALA A 35 5.39 -2.44 -4.53
N ILE A 36 5.05 -3.19 -3.48
CA ILE A 36 6.05 -3.88 -2.63
C ILE A 36 6.49 -5.18 -3.34
N SER A 37 7.72 -5.19 -3.84
CA SER A 37 8.28 -6.33 -4.57
C SER A 37 8.65 -7.49 -3.66
N TYR A 38 8.49 -8.72 -4.18
CA TYR A 38 9.12 -9.91 -3.60
C TYR A 38 10.65 -9.76 -3.57
N GLY A 39 11.28 -10.31 -2.54
CA GLY A 39 12.70 -10.14 -2.26
C GLY A 39 13.06 -8.80 -1.60
N ALA A 40 12.10 -7.89 -1.39
CA ALA A 40 12.37 -6.64 -0.70
C ALA A 40 12.81 -6.88 0.75
N LYS A 41 13.81 -6.11 1.21
CA LYS A 41 14.29 -6.19 2.60
C LYS A 41 13.21 -5.70 3.56
N LYS A 42 13.07 -6.40 4.69
CA LYS A 42 12.12 -6.05 5.76
C LYS A 42 12.08 -4.56 6.09
N ASN A 43 13.24 -3.93 6.31
CA ASN A 43 13.31 -2.51 6.66
C ASN A 43 12.75 -1.58 5.58
N ASP A 44 12.93 -1.91 4.30
CA ASP A 44 12.39 -1.14 3.19
C ASP A 44 10.88 -1.30 3.09
N VAL A 45 10.38 -2.53 3.26
CA VAL A 45 8.95 -2.83 3.33
C VAL A 45 8.28 -2.06 4.48
N LEU A 46 8.86 -2.14 5.68
CA LEU A 46 8.36 -1.42 6.86
C LEU A 46 8.33 0.10 6.66
N ARG A 47 9.35 0.66 5.99
CA ARG A 47 9.39 2.09 5.65
C ARG A 47 8.24 2.48 4.74
N GLN A 48 7.91 1.66 3.75
CA GLN A 48 6.77 1.89 2.86
C GLN A 48 5.43 1.79 3.60
N LEU A 49 5.24 0.81 4.47
CA LEU A 49 3.99 0.61 5.23
C LEU A 49 3.67 1.77 6.17
N ARG A 50 4.68 2.42 6.76
CA ARG A 50 4.47 3.62 7.60
C ARG A 50 3.70 4.71 6.86
N SER A 51 3.87 4.82 5.53
CA SER A 51 3.14 5.78 4.69
C SER A 51 1.67 5.42 4.42
N MET A 52 1.27 4.17 4.70
CA MET A 52 -0.05 3.62 4.38
C MET A 52 -1.05 3.71 5.54
N LYS A 53 -0.65 4.27 6.70
CA LYS A 53 -1.46 4.36 7.92
C LYS A 53 -2.04 3.00 8.36
N SER A 54 -1.35 1.90 8.08
CA SER A 54 -1.72 0.56 8.58
C SER A 54 -1.11 0.32 9.96
N SER A 55 -1.87 -0.28 10.86
CA SER A 55 -1.42 -0.65 12.20
C SER A 55 -0.90 -2.09 12.21
N LEU A 56 0.28 -2.32 12.76
CA LEU A 56 0.75 -3.68 13.07
C LEU A 56 -0.17 -4.28 14.15
N GLN A 57 -0.71 -5.47 13.90
CA GLN A 57 -1.57 -6.21 14.82
C GLN A 57 -0.84 -7.35 15.51
N GLY A 58 0.15 -7.94 14.84
CA GLY A 58 0.88 -9.07 15.37
C GLY A 58 2.12 -9.40 14.57
N THR A 59 3.02 -10.11 15.24
CA THR A 59 4.21 -10.71 14.65
C THR A 59 4.24 -12.16 15.08
N GLU A 60 4.39 -13.07 14.14
CA GLU A 60 4.45 -14.50 14.37
C GLU A 60 5.72 -15.08 13.78
N PHE A 61 6.28 -16.10 14.42
CA PHE A 61 7.51 -16.75 13.99
C PHE A 61 7.28 -18.24 13.82
N TYR A 62 7.74 -18.75 12.69
CA TYR A 62 7.66 -20.15 12.32
C TYR A 62 9.05 -20.64 11.90
N LYS A 63 9.22 -21.97 11.88
CA LYS A 63 10.36 -22.60 11.22
C LYS A 63 9.85 -23.38 10.02
N ASP A 64 10.52 -23.24 8.88
CA ASP A 64 10.25 -24.07 7.73
C ASP A 64 10.81 -25.50 7.93
N LYS A 65 10.61 -26.37 6.93
CA LYS A 65 11.08 -27.76 6.96
C LYS A 65 12.61 -27.88 7.03
N GLU A 66 13.34 -26.84 6.63
CA GLU A 66 14.81 -26.76 6.65
C GLU A 66 15.33 -26.10 7.95
N GLY A 67 14.43 -25.69 8.85
CA GLY A 67 14.76 -25.01 10.10
C GLY A 67 15.01 -23.50 9.96
N LYS A 68 14.77 -22.91 8.78
CA LYS A 68 14.90 -21.45 8.56
C LYS A 68 13.74 -20.73 9.23
N VAL A 69 14.04 -19.56 9.78
CA VAL A 69 13.04 -18.73 10.47
C VAL A 69 12.19 -17.99 9.46
N ILE A 70 10.88 -18.20 9.53
CA ILE A 70 9.88 -17.43 8.82
C ILE A 70 9.25 -16.46 9.82
N GLU A 71 9.25 -15.17 9.49
CA GLU A 71 8.59 -14.12 10.26
C GLU A 71 7.36 -13.63 9.50
N THR A 72 6.19 -13.67 10.12
CA THR A 72 4.95 -13.13 9.55
C THR A 72 4.54 -11.88 10.30
N LEU A 73 4.39 -10.77 9.58
CA LEU A 73 3.84 -9.52 10.10
C LEU A 73 2.39 -9.36 9.65
N VAL A 74 1.49 -9.12 10.60
CA VAL A 74 0.06 -8.92 10.33
C VAL A 74 -0.27 -7.45 10.50
N TYR A 75 -0.64 -6.79 9.41
CA TYR A 75 -1.09 -5.40 9.39
C TYR A 75 -2.59 -5.33 9.21
N ARG A 76 -3.22 -4.37 9.88
CA ARG A 76 -4.61 -4.00 9.67
C ARG A 76 -4.68 -2.59 9.11
N HIS A 77 -5.45 -2.45 8.05
CA HIS A 77 -5.84 -1.17 7.47
C HIS A 77 -7.36 -1.05 7.52
N THR A 78 -7.84 0.13 7.86
CA THR A 78 -9.26 0.40 8.01
C THR A 78 -9.61 1.58 7.11
N GLN A 79 -10.55 1.38 6.20
CA GLN A 79 -11.04 2.43 5.30
C GLN A 79 -12.57 2.50 5.35
N TYR A 80 -13.10 3.69 5.13
CA TYR A 80 -14.54 3.91 4.99
C TYR A 80 -14.88 4.06 3.51
N GLU A 81 -15.83 3.27 3.03
CA GLU A 81 -16.40 3.37 1.69
C GLU A 81 -17.87 3.76 1.84
N GLY A 82 -18.14 5.06 1.82
CA GLY A 82 -19.45 5.62 2.20
C GLY A 82 -19.74 5.35 3.68
N SER A 83 -20.82 4.63 3.97
CA SER A 83 -21.20 4.22 5.34
C SER A 83 -20.60 2.88 5.76
N ASN A 84 -19.89 2.19 4.87
CA ASN A 84 -19.34 0.86 5.14
C ASN A 84 -17.92 0.97 5.69
N LEU A 85 -17.64 0.18 6.74
CA LEU A 85 -16.30 -0.01 7.27
C LEU A 85 -15.66 -1.22 6.59
N LEU A 86 -14.59 -0.99 5.84
CA LEU A 86 -13.79 -2.05 5.22
C LEU A 86 -12.50 -2.23 6.02
N ILE A 87 -12.30 -3.44 6.52
CA ILE A 87 -11.09 -3.83 7.25
C ILE A 87 -10.27 -4.72 6.33
N THR A 88 -9.04 -4.33 6.06
CA THR A 88 -8.10 -5.13 5.27
C THR A 88 -6.94 -5.59 6.15
N TYR A 89 -6.73 -6.90 6.19
CA TYR A 89 -5.59 -7.53 6.82
C TYR A 89 -4.55 -7.86 5.75
N THR A 90 -3.31 -7.46 6.01
CA THR A 90 -2.18 -7.81 5.15
C THR A 90 -1.17 -8.61 5.94
N TYR A 91 -0.84 -9.79 5.43
CA TYR A 91 0.16 -10.70 5.93
C TYR A 91 1.41 -10.54 5.08
N LEU A 92 2.52 -10.18 5.70
CA LEU A 92 3.82 -10.05 5.06
C LEU A 92 4.74 -11.09 5.66
N ILE A 93 5.18 -12.03 4.83
CA ILE A 93 5.92 -13.21 5.24
C ILE A 93 7.36 -13.03 4.77
N PHE A 94 8.26 -13.03 5.73
CA PHE A 94 9.68 -12.83 5.54
C PHE A 94 10.43 -14.12 5.82
N GLN A 95 11.41 -14.42 4.98
CA GLN A 95 12.39 -15.48 5.21
C GLN A 95 13.78 -14.88 5.01
N ASP A 96 14.67 -15.09 5.97
CA ASP A 96 16.02 -14.49 5.98
C ASP A 96 16.02 -12.95 5.79
N GLY A 97 14.98 -12.29 6.31
CA GLY A 97 14.81 -10.83 6.23
C GLY A 97 14.32 -10.29 4.89
N LEU A 98 13.97 -11.17 3.94
CA LEU A 98 13.44 -10.83 2.62
C LEU A 98 11.96 -11.20 2.52
N LEU A 99 11.15 -10.34 1.90
CA LEU A 99 9.73 -10.61 1.67
C LEU A 99 9.58 -11.75 0.66
N VAL A 100 9.08 -12.89 1.10
CA VAL A 100 8.85 -14.06 0.23
C VAL A 100 7.39 -14.22 -0.17
N GLU A 101 6.47 -13.77 0.68
CA GLU A 101 5.05 -13.88 0.41
C GLU A 101 4.26 -12.70 1.00
N LYS A 102 3.18 -12.33 0.31
CA LYS A 102 2.21 -11.31 0.75
C LYS A 102 0.80 -11.85 0.52
N LYS A 103 -0.04 -11.85 1.55
CA LYS A 103 -1.46 -12.18 1.44
C LYS A 103 -2.30 -10.99 1.91
N ILE A 104 -3.33 -10.65 1.17
CA ILE A 104 -4.26 -9.56 1.50
C ILE A 104 -5.65 -10.18 1.64
N MET A 105 -6.28 -9.95 2.80
CA MET A 105 -7.62 -10.41 3.10
C MET A 105 -8.45 -9.20 3.51
N SER A 106 -9.48 -8.88 2.73
CA SER A 106 -10.40 -7.79 3.04
C SER A 106 -11.71 -8.37 3.55
N ASP A 107 -12.24 -7.77 4.61
CA ASP A 107 -13.54 -8.08 5.15
C ASP A 107 -14.34 -6.79 5.36
N THR A 108 -15.57 -6.81 4.86
CA THR A 108 -16.52 -5.72 5.06
C THR A 108 -17.13 -5.98 6.42
N ALA A 109 -16.86 -5.11 7.40
CA ALA A 109 -17.11 -5.43 8.80
C ALA A 109 -18.60 -5.71 9.09
N SER A 110 -19.01 -6.98 9.01
CA SER A 110 -20.04 -7.55 9.87
C SER A 110 -19.35 -7.91 11.19
N GLN A 111 -19.42 -6.98 12.15
CA GLN A 111 -19.07 -7.12 13.57
C GLN A 111 -18.19 -8.33 13.97
N GLY A 112 -16.88 -8.12 14.15
CA GLY A 112 -16.05 -8.99 15.01
C GLY A 112 -15.18 -10.06 14.33
N TYR A 113 -14.99 -10.03 13.01
CA TYR A 113 -14.10 -10.98 12.36
C TYR A 113 -12.62 -10.72 12.68
N LYS A 114 -11.93 -11.73 13.23
CA LYS A 114 -10.48 -11.82 13.31
C LYS A 114 -10.05 -12.91 12.31
N PRO A 115 -9.48 -12.58 11.14
CA PRO A 115 -9.06 -13.60 10.19
C PRO A 115 -7.98 -14.48 10.81
N ALA A 116 -8.13 -15.78 10.59
CA ALA A 116 -7.08 -16.74 10.89
C ALA A 116 -5.81 -16.34 10.14
N VAL A 117 -4.66 -16.38 10.80
CA VAL A 117 -3.38 -16.14 10.12
C VAL A 117 -3.17 -17.28 9.13
N PRO A 118 -3.06 -17.01 7.83
CA PRO A 118 -2.85 -18.06 6.85
C PRO A 118 -1.47 -18.67 7.06
N THR A 119 -1.41 -19.98 7.26
CA THR A 119 -0.16 -20.73 7.23
C THR A 119 0.51 -20.52 5.85
N PRO A 120 1.80 -20.16 5.79
CA PRO A 120 2.52 -20.04 4.52
C PRO A 120 2.57 -21.40 3.83
N GLU A 121 2.16 -21.46 2.56
CA GLU A 121 2.34 -22.64 1.71
C GLU A 121 3.73 -22.50 1.08
N VAL A 122 4.72 -23.24 1.60
CA VAL A 122 6.07 -23.24 1.05
C VAL A 122 6.01 -23.79 -0.37
N GLN A 123 6.14 -22.90 -1.37
CA GLN A 123 6.30 -23.30 -2.76
C GLN A 123 7.66 -23.99 -2.90
N THR A 124 7.64 -25.31 -3.04
CA THR A 124 8.80 -26.08 -3.48
C THR A 124 9.03 -25.78 -4.94
N THR A 125 9.95 -24.87 -5.26
CA THR A 125 10.57 -24.84 -6.59
C THR A 125 11.35 -26.14 -6.75
N LYS A 126 10.92 -26.98 -7.71
CA LYS A 126 11.69 -28.13 -8.21
C LYS A 126 12.83 -27.68 -9.11
#